data_AF-I1PRB0-F1
#
_entry.id   AF-I1PRB0-F1
#
_cell.length_a   1.000
_cell.length_b   1.000
_cell.length_c   1.000
_cell.angle_alpha   90.00
_cell.angle_beta   90.00
_cell.angle_gamma   90.00
#
_symmetry.space_group_name_H-M   'P 1'
#
loop_
_entity.id
_entity.type
_entity.pdbx_description
1 polymer ?
#
loop_
_entity_poly.entity_id
_entity_poly.type
_entity_poly.pdbx_seq_one_letter_code
_entity_poly.pdbx_strand_id
1 'polypeptide(L)'
;SFVPESEKEMLWTTMLETFTLPTGTENIVKQWTLKKMAEQFQSFKGDLYKKYILKGLTPNFDIFPKLRDHWDEFVAYKIGQQGQAMMVKNKENGTFRPDREKDELSLALQTPEHPGRTRGKGVIPWKIGFKEDIHTYRSRMRSKRDTEAKITDLEYRVSSYELSVQEEVARKVDERIVAHRS
;
A
#
# COMPACT_ATOMS: atom_id res chain seq x y z
N SER A 1 1.21 -5.67 -9.84
CA SER A 1 1.20 -6.31 -11.17
C SER A 1 -0.13 -6.02 -11.81
N PHE A 2 -0.13 -5.59 -13.06
CA PHE A 2 -1.35 -5.37 -13.82
C PHE A 2 -1.79 -6.73 -14.39
N VAL A 3 -2.82 -7.32 -13.78
CA VAL A 3 -3.45 -8.55 -14.29
C VAL A 3 -4.57 -8.11 -15.24
N PRO A 4 -4.58 -8.56 -16.50
CA PRO A 4 -5.65 -8.26 -17.45
C PRO A 4 -7.04 -8.63 -16.91
N GLU A 5 -8.07 -7.86 -17.27
CA GLU A 5 -9.42 -8.11 -16.75
C GLU A 5 -9.97 -9.48 -17.20
N SER A 6 -9.58 -9.96 -18.38
CA SER A 6 -9.94 -11.30 -18.88
C SER A 6 -9.44 -12.42 -17.97
N GLU A 7 -8.24 -12.30 -17.41
CA GLU A 7 -7.69 -13.28 -16.47
C GLU A 7 -8.41 -13.23 -15.12
N LYS A 8 -8.80 -12.02 -14.67
CA LYS A 8 -9.62 -11.88 -13.45
C LYS A 8 -10.99 -12.52 -13.63
N GLU A 9 -11.59 -12.41 -14.81
CA GLU A 9 -12.87 -13.05 -15.12
C GLU A 9 -12.76 -14.57 -15.18
N MET A 10 -11.68 -15.10 -15.77
CA MET A 10 -11.38 -16.53 -15.76
C MET A 10 -11.26 -17.06 -14.32
N LEU A 11 -10.49 -16.39 -13.46
CA LEU A 11 -10.34 -16.79 -12.06
C LEU A 11 -11.67 -16.74 -11.29
N TRP A 12 -12.50 -15.74 -11.57
CA TRP A 12 -13.82 -15.60 -10.97
C TRP A 12 -14.78 -16.71 -11.42
N THR A 13 -14.82 -17.01 -12.71
CA THR A 13 -15.68 -18.07 -13.27
C THR A 13 -15.28 -19.45 -12.78
N THR A 14 -13.98 -19.80 -12.73
CA THR A 14 -13.51 -21.05 -12.12
C THR A 14 -13.93 -21.17 -10.65
N MET A 15 -13.93 -20.06 -9.90
CA MET A 15 -14.35 -20.08 -8.50
C MET A 15 -15.86 -20.37 -8.38
N LEU A 16 -16.68 -19.77 -9.25
CA LEU A 16 -18.13 -20.01 -9.30
C LEU A 16 -18.52 -21.43 -9.71
N GLU A 17 -17.66 -22.21 -10.38
CA GLU A 17 -17.92 -23.63 -10.65
C GLU A 17 -18.14 -24.44 -9.36
N THR A 18 -17.59 -23.98 -8.24
CA THR A 18 -17.62 -24.70 -6.96
C THR A 18 -18.58 -24.12 -5.92
N PHE A 19 -19.10 -22.91 -6.14
CA PHE A 19 -19.90 -22.19 -5.14
C PHE A 19 -21.20 -21.63 -5.72
N THR A 20 -22.30 -21.80 -4.98
CA THR A 20 -23.58 -21.14 -5.27
C THR A 20 -23.72 -19.88 -4.42
N LEU A 21 -23.97 -18.73 -5.06
CA LEU A 21 -24.09 -17.44 -4.38
C LEU A 21 -25.55 -16.99 -4.20
N PRO A 22 -25.88 -16.30 -3.10
CA PRO A 22 -27.17 -15.62 -2.96
C PRO A 22 -27.31 -14.49 -3.97
N THR A 23 -28.52 -14.35 -4.54
CA THR A 23 -28.84 -13.33 -5.55
C THR A 23 -28.53 -11.92 -5.03
N GLY A 24 -27.85 -11.12 -5.85
CA GLY A 24 -27.49 -9.73 -5.52
C GLY A 24 -26.17 -9.55 -4.75
N THR A 25 -25.44 -10.62 -4.40
CA THR A 25 -24.17 -10.53 -3.66
C THR A 25 -22.92 -10.61 -4.54
N GLU A 26 -23.08 -10.97 -5.81
CA GLU A 26 -21.98 -11.32 -6.74
C GLU A 26 -20.88 -10.26 -6.82
N ASN A 27 -21.23 -8.98 -6.98
CA ASN A 27 -20.23 -7.91 -7.12
C ASN A 27 -19.35 -7.75 -5.88
N ILE A 28 -19.94 -7.83 -4.69
CA ILE A 28 -19.20 -7.68 -3.42
C ILE A 28 -18.29 -8.89 -3.20
N VAL A 29 -18.81 -10.10 -3.47
CA VAL A 29 -18.04 -11.34 -3.34
C VAL A 29 -16.90 -11.37 -4.35
N LYS A 30 -17.14 -10.95 -5.60
CA LYS A 30 -16.12 -10.87 -6.65
C LYS A 30 -14.98 -9.92 -6.27
N GLN A 31 -15.30 -8.70 -5.84
CA GLN A 31 -14.29 -7.73 -5.40
C GLN A 31 -13.47 -8.25 -4.22
N TRP A 32 -14.13 -8.84 -3.22
CA TRP A 32 -13.44 -9.39 -2.05
C TRP A 32 -12.55 -10.58 -2.42
N THR A 33 -13.03 -11.47 -3.28
CA THR A 33 -12.31 -12.66 -3.74
C THR A 33 -11.06 -12.27 -4.51
N LEU A 34 -11.20 -11.39 -5.51
CA LEU A 34 -10.06 -10.93 -6.32
C LEU A 34 -9.02 -10.22 -5.45
N LYS A 35 -9.45 -9.42 -4.46
CA LYS A 35 -8.55 -8.81 -3.47
C LYS A 35 -7.80 -9.88 -2.68
N LYS A 36 -8.50 -10.90 -2.18
CA LYS A 36 -7.88 -11.98 -1.39
C LYS A 36 -6.91 -12.82 -2.22
N MET A 37 -7.26 -13.15 -3.46
CA MET A 37 -6.36 -13.84 -4.39
C MET A 37 -5.09 -13.03 -4.65
N ALA A 38 -5.22 -11.71 -4.84
CA ALA A 38 -4.07 -10.83 -5.01
C ALA A 38 -3.16 -10.82 -3.77
N GLU A 39 -3.72 -10.68 -2.56
CA GLU A 39 -2.97 -10.73 -1.29
C GLU A 39 -2.21 -12.05 -1.12
N GLN A 40 -2.85 -13.19 -1.40
CA GLN A 40 -2.24 -14.52 -1.32
C GLN A 40 -1.11 -14.68 -2.34
N PHE A 41 -1.34 -14.26 -3.59
CA PHE A 41 -0.35 -14.37 -4.66
C PHE A 41 0.87 -13.47 -4.42
N GLN A 42 0.66 -12.26 -3.89
CA GLN A 42 1.76 -11.37 -3.49
C GLN A 42 2.59 -11.99 -2.36
N SER A 43 1.93 -12.54 -1.34
CA SER A 43 2.59 -13.20 -0.20
C SER A 43 3.41 -14.40 -0.67
N PHE A 44 2.84 -15.24 -1.53
CA PHE A 44 3.51 -16.40 -2.11
C PHE A 44 4.79 -16.01 -2.87
N LYS A 45 4.72 -14.98 -3.74
CA LYS A 45 5.91 -14.48 -4.45
C LYS A 45 6.98 -13.91 -3.52
N GLY A 46 6.58 -13.24 -2.44
CA GLY A 46 7.49 -12.73 -1.42
C GLY A 46 8.21 -13.86 -0.68
N ASP A 47 7.47 -14.92 -0.35
CA ASP A 47 8.01 -16.13 0.26
C ASP A 47 9.00 -16.85 -0.65
N LEU A 48 8.67 -17.00 -1.94
CA LEU A 48 9.57 -17.60 -2.93
C LEU A 48 10.89 -16.82 -3.03
N TYR A 49 10.80 -15.49 -3.06
CA TYR A 49 11.97 -14.63 -3.12
C TYR A 49 12.87 -14.78 -1.88
N LYS A 50 12.27 -14.72 -0.67
CA LYS A 50 13.03 -14.78 0.59
C LYS A 50 13.63 -16.15 0.88
N LYS A 51 12.89 -17.22 0.58
CA LYS A 51 13.29 -18.59 0.92
C LYS A 51 14.27 -19.17 -0.09
N TYR A 52 14.11 -18.83 -1.37
CA TYR A 52 14.86 -19.47 -2.45
C TYR A 52 15.83 -18.49 -3.12
N ILE A 53 15.32 -17.40 -3.72
CA ILE A 53 16.14 -16.49 -4.54
C ILE A 53 17.24 -15.80 -3.72
N LEU A 54 16.91 -15.21 -2.56
CA LEU A 54 17.91 -14.55 -1.69
C LEU A 54 18.97 -15.51 -1.13
N LYS A 55 18.66 -16.81 -1.06
CA LYS A 55 19.57 -17.83 -0.55
C LYS A 55 20.30 -18.60 -1.66
N GLY A 56 20.04 -18.27 -2.94
CA GLY A 56 20.59 -19.00 -4.08
C GLY A 56 20.08 -20.45 -4.18
N LEU A 57 18.90 -20.73 -3.64
CA LEU A 57 18.29 -22.06 -3.63
C LEU A 57 17.18 -22.19 -4.69
N THR A 58 16.87 -23.42 -5.07
CA THR A 58 15.76 -23.75 -5.98
C THR A 58 14.66 -24.48 -5.20
N PRO A 59 13.37 -24.12 -5.37
CA PRO A 59 12.26 -24.83 -4.75
C PRO A 59 12.19 -26.29 -5.21
N ASN A 60 11.70 -27.17 -4.35
CA ASN A 60 11.35 -28.52 -4.78
C ASN A 60 10.11 -28.46 -5.69
N PHE A 61 10.29 -28.79 -6.97
CA PHE A 61 9.23 -28.77 -7.97
C PHE A 61 8.23 -29.91 -7.85
N ASP A 62 8.51 -30.95 -7.07
CA ASP A 62 7.50 -31.97 -6.75
C ASP A 62 6.39 -31.39 -5.87
N ILE A 63 6.73 -30.37 -5.08
CA ILE A 63 5.78 -29.62 -4.25
C ILE A 63 5.10 -28.50 -5.06
N PHE A 64 5.81 -27.92 -6.03
CA PHE A 64 5.30 -26.86 -6.90
C PHE A 64 5.48 -27.19 -8.39
N PRO A 65 4.73 -28.17 -8.94
CA PRO A 65 4.95 -28.63 -10.32
C PRO A 65 4.75 -27.52 -11.34
N LYS A 66 3.70 -26.71 -11.15
CA LYS A 66 3.35 -25.57 -12.01
C LYS A 66 4.37 -24.42 -11.97
N LEU A 67 5.29 -24.41 -11.01
CA LEU A 67 6.31 -23.38 -10.90
C LEU A 67 7.53 -23.68 -11.77
N ARG A 68 7.74 -24.96 -12.14
CA ARG A 68 8.92 -25.43 -12.87
C ARG A 68 9.17 -24.65 -14.15
N ASP A 69 8.15 -24.54 -14.99
CA ASP A 69 8.28 -23.94 -16.33
C ASP A 69 8.44 -22.42 -16.30
N HIS A 70 8.10 -21.78 -15.17
CA HIS A 70 8.15 -20.33 -15.00
C HIS A 70 9.23 -19.86 -14.01
N TRP A 71 10.00 -20.79 -13.43
CA TRP A 71 10.92 -20.48 -12.34
C TRP A 71 12.07 -19.58 -12.82
N ASP A 72 12.71 -19.93 -13.94
CA ASP A 72 13.85 -19.18 -14.45
C ASP A 72 13.46 -17.76 -14.89
N GLU A 73 12.30 -17.62 -15.52
CA GLU A 73 11.72 -16.32 -15.89
C GLU A 73 11.42 -15.48 -14.64
N PHE A 74 10.88 -16.10 -13.58
CA PHE A 74 10.62 -15.43 -12.31
C PHE A 74 11.90 -14.99 -11.60
N VAL A 75 12.94 -15.83 -11.58
CA VAL A 75 14.27 -15.51 -11.03
C VAL A 75 14.89 -14.35 -11.81
N ALA A 76 14.87 -14.39 -13.14
CA ALA A 76 15.36 -13.33 -14.01
C ALA A 76 14.61 -12.00 -13.77
N TYR A 77 13.29 -12.04 -13.63
CA TYR A 77 12.47 -10.87 -13.29
C TYR A 77 12.83 -10.27 -11.93
N LYS A 78 13.04 -11.12 -10.91
CA LYS A 78 13.34 -10.69 -9.54
C LYS A 78 14.75 -10.16 -9.34
N ILE A 79 15.74 -10.78 -9.99
CA ILE A 79 17.15 -10.38 -9.92
C ILE A 79 17.43 -9.20 -10.88
N GLY A 80 16.70 -9.12 -11.99
CA GLY A 80 16.88 -8.12 -13.04
C GLY A 80 16.60 -6.67 -12.63
N GLN A 81 17.08 -5.74 -13.47
CA GLN A 81 17.06 -4.30 -13.25
C GLN A 81 15.63 -3.75 -13.04
N GLN A 82 14.61 -4.34 -13.68
CA GLN A 82 13.20 -3.98 -13.50
C GLN A 82 12.64 -4.35 -12.11
N GLY A 83 13.03 -5.51 -11.56
CA GLY A 83 12.62 -5.94 -10.23
C GLY A 83 13.21 -5.05 -9.13
N GLN A 84 14.49 -4.71 -9.27
CA GLN A 84 15.17 -3.76 -8.38
C GLN A 84 14.63 -2.34 -8.53
N ALA A 85 14.41 -1.85 -9.76
CA ALA A 85 13.86 -0.52 -10.02
C ALA A 85 12.42 -0.36 -9.50
N MET A 86 11.60 -1.42 -9.50
CA MET A 86 10.27 -1.40 -8.87
C MET A 86 10.34 -1.38 -7.34
N MET A 87 11.33 -2.05 -6.74
CA MET A 87 11.60 -1.97 -5.30
C MET A 87 12.13 -0.57 -4.91
N VAL A 88 12.98 0.01 -5.74
CA VAL A 88 13.54 1.36 -5.56
C VAL A 88 12.47 2.43 -5.77
N LYS A 89 11.64 2.37 -6.82
CA LYS A 89 10.50 3.30 -7.00
C LYS A 89 9.50 3.25 -5.85
N ASN A 90 9.24 2.07 -5.29
CA ASN A 90 8.41 1.95 -4.08
C ASN A 90 9.08 2.56 -2.82
N LYS A 91 10.42 2.60 -2.77
CA LYS A 91 11.21 3.22 -1.71
C LYS A 91 11.38 4.75 -1.92
N GLU A 92 11.56 5.20 -3.16
CA GLU A 92 11.75 6.59 -3.59
C GLU A 92 10.48 7.43 -3.56
N ASN A 93 9.29 6.80 -3.62
CA ASN A 93 8.02 7.48 -3.31
C ASN A 93 7.95 8.02 -1.85
N GLY A 94 8.99 7.80 -1.02
CA GLY A 94 9.59 8.85 -0.19
C GLY A 94 8.79 9.39 1.00
N THR A 95 7.63 8.85 1.32
CA THR A 95 6.76 9.30 2.43
C THR A 95 6.86 8.41 3.67
N PHE A 96 7.87 7.54 3.75
CA PHE A 96 7.90 6.52 4.78
C PHE A 96 8.85 6.82 5.93
N ARG A 97 8.27 7.24 7.06
CA ARG A 97 8.88 7.09 8.39
C ARG A 97 8.28 5.83 9.03
N PRO A 98 9.06 4.78 9.28
CA PRO A 98 8.54 3.60 9.95
C PRO A 98 8.02 3.97 11.34
N ASP A 99 6.74 3.69 11.58
CA ASP A 99 6.07 3.76 12.89
C ASP A 99 5.51 2.35 13.17
N ARG A 100 5.35 1.97 14.43
CA ARG A 100 4.89 0.65 14.89
C ARG A 100 3.79 -0.01 14.02
N GLU A 101 2.79 0.75 13.60
CA GLU A 101 1.62 0.27 12.83
C GLU A 101 1.76 0.42 11.31
N LYS A 102 2.79 1.16 10.89
CA LYS A 102 3.20 1.40 9.51
C LYS A 102 4.68 1.09 9.46
N ASP A 103 5.03 -0.17 9.72
CA ASP A 103 6.41 -0.65 9.67
C ASP A 103 6.78 -1.06 8.24
N GLU A 104 8.07 -1.31 8.01
CA GLU A 104 8.62 -1.62 6.68
C GLU A 104 7.88 -2.81 6.03
N LEU A 105 7.45 -3.78 6.85
CA LEU A 105 6.70 -4.95 6.41
C LEU A 105 5.23 -4.63 6.07
N SER A 106 4.55 -3.78 6.83
CA SER A 106 3.18 -3.34 6.55
C SER A 106 3.11 -2.55 5.25
N LEU A 107 4.14 -1.75 4.96
CA LEU A 107 4.29 -1.09 3.67
C LEU A 107 4.59 -2.05 2.52
N ALA A 108 5.56 -2.94 2.67
CA ALA A 108 5.94 -3.89 1.63
C ALA A 108 4.77 -4.79 1.20
N LEU A 109 3.84 -5.05 2.11
CA LEU A 109 2.66 -5.88 1.88
C LEU A 109 1.40 -5.07 1.52
N GLN A 110 1.41 -3.74 1.63
CA GLN A 110 0.25 -2.86 1.41
C GLN A 110 -1.01 -3.27 2.21
N THR A 111 -0.83 -3.94 3.35
CA THR A 111 -1.93 -4.35 4.24
C THR A 111 -1.66 -3.87 5.66
N PRO A 112 -2.66 -3.31 6.38
CA PRO A 112 -2.50 -2.95 7.77
C PRO A 112 -2.10 -4.16 8.63
N GLU A 113 -1.27 -3.93 9.64
CA GLU A 113 -0.99 -4.95 10.65
C GLU A 113 -2.25 -5.22 11.48
N HIS A 114 -2.48 -6.48 11.87
CA HIS A 114 -3.60 -6.80 12.75
C HIS A 114 -3.34 -6.22 14.15
N PRO A 115 -4.31 -5.50 14.75
CA PRO A 115 -4.14 -4.87 16.05
C PRO A 115 -3.68 -5.87 17.12
N GLY A 116 -2.62 -5.51 17.87
CA GLY A 116 -2.19 -6.25 19.06
C GLY A 116 -1.16 -7.37 18.86
N ARG A 117 -0.71 -7.64 17.62
CA ARG A 117 0.31 -8.67 17.34
C ARG A 117 1.40 -8.15 16.42
N THR A 118 2.67 -8.40 16.76
CA THR A 118 3.81 -8.05 15.91
C THR A 118 4.01 -9.09 14.80
N ARG A 119 3.92 -8.65 13.55
CA ARG A 119 4.11 -9.41 12.32
C ARG A 119 5.59 -9.80 12.18
N GLY A 120 5.84 -10.99 11.66
CA GLY A 120 7.20 -11.55 11.50
C GLY A 120 7.85 -12.08 12.79
N LYS A 121 7.23 -11.86 13.96
CA LYS A 121 7.76 -12.32 15.27
C LYS A 121 6.90 -13.40 15.96
N GLY A 122 5.78 -13.81 15.37
CA GLY A 122 4.87 -14.83 15.93
C GLY A 122 3.77 -14.24 16.82
N VAL A 123 3.36 -14.94 17.88
CA VAL A 123 2.37 -14.44 18.87
C VAL A 123 3.08 -13.57 19.91
N ILE A 124 3.73 -12.50 19.44
CA ILE A 124 4.44 -11.56 20.32
C ILE A 124 3.61 -10.28 20.47
N PRO A 125 3.28 -9.88 21.72
CA PRO A 125 2.61 -8.60 21.99
C PRO A 125 3.48 -7.40 21.60
N TRP A 126 2.84 -6.33 21.14
CA TRP A 126 3.50 -5.10 20.70
C TRP A 126 4.47 -4.47 21.72
N LYS A 127 4.20 -4.62 23.02
CA LYS A 127 5.09 -4.14 24.09
C LYS A 127 6.48 -4.78 24.05
N ILE A 128 6.57 -6.01 23.55
CA ILE A 128 7.82 -6.78 23.43
C ILE A 128 8.41 -6.60 22.02
N GLY A 129 7.56 -6.58 20.99
CA GLY A 129 7.99 -6.44 19.59
C GLY A 129 8.56 -5.05 19.24
N PHE A 130 8.13 -4.00 19.95
CA PHE A 130 8.50 -2.60 19.69
C PHE A 130 8.98 -1.91 20.98
N LYS A 131 10.11 -2.39 21.52
CA LYS A 131 10.66 -1.95 22.81
C LYS A 131 11.08 -0.46 22.79
N GLU A 132 11.57 0.01 21.65
CA GLU A 132 11.98 1.40 21.43
C GLU A 132 10.80 2.37 21.52
N ASP A 133 9.61 1.93 21.13
CA ASP A 133 8.37 2.74 21.11
C ASP A 133 7.50 2.58 22.37
N ILE A 134 8.00 1.96 23.44
CA ILE A 134 7.22 1.73 24.67
C ILE A 134 6.66 3.03 25.25
N HIS A 135 7.44 4.11 25.19
CA HIS A 135 7.07 5.42 25.71
C HIS A 135 5.87 6.04 24.97
N THR A 136 5.63 5.67 23.70
CA THR A 136 4.47 6.11 22.91
C THR A 136 3.27 5.18 23.01
N TYR A 137 3.38 4.04 23.71
CA TYR A 137 2.30 3.05 23.85
C TYR A 137 1.10 3.59 24.65
N ARG A 138 1.36 4.29 25.76
CA ARG A 138 0.33 4.81 26.67
C ARG A 138 -0.04 6.27 26.37
N SER A 139 0.83 6.97 25.66
CA SER A 139 0.67 8.38 25.33
C SER A 139 -0.16 8.52 24.04
N ARG A 140 -1.19 9.36 24.05
CA ARG A 140 -1.98 9.70 22.84
C ARG A 140 -1.21 10.57 21.83
N MET A 141 0.10 10.75 22.00
CA MET A 141 0.99 11.53 21.14
C MET A 141 0.85 11.23 19.64
N ARG A 142 0.63 9.95 19.26
CA ARG A 142 0.43 9.57 17.87
C ARG A 142 -0.83 10.19 17.25
N SER A 143 -1.97 9.98 17.91
CA SER A 143 -3.24 10.58 17.49
C SER A 143 -3.14 12.11 17.45
N LYS A 144 -2.41 12.71 18.39
CA LYS A 144 -2.19 14.16 18.43
C LYS A 144 -1.35 14.65 17.24
N ARG A 145 -0.28 13.94 16.89
CA ARG A 145 0.58 14.27 15.73
C ARG A 145 -0.19 14.16 14.42
N ASP A 146 -1.02 13.13 14.27
CA ASP A 146 -1.84 12.95 13.07
C ASP A 146 -2.88 14.07 12.94
N THR A 147 -3.48 14.51 14.04
CA THR A 147 -4.40 15.66 14.02
C THR A 147 -3.66 16.96 13.73
N GLU A 148 -2.46 17.16 14.28
CA GLU A 148 -1.65 18.35 14.08
C GLU A 148 -1.17 18.48 12.63
N ALA A 149 -0.72 17.38 12.02
CA ALA A 149 -0.35 17.35 10.60
C ALA A 149 -1.55 17.69 9.68
N LYS A 150 -2.75 17.20 10.03
CA LYS A 150 -3.98 17.56 9.30
C LYS A 150 -4.33 19.04 9.48
N ILE A 151 -4.15 19.58 10.67
CA ILE A 151 -4.38 21.00 10.94
C ILE A 151 -3.41 21.85 10.12
N THR A 152 -2.12 21.52 10.10
CA THR A 152 -1.12 22.27 9.33
C THR A 152 -1.38 22.23 7.81
N ASP A 153 -1.84 21.10 7.27
CA ASP A 153 -2.22 20.99 5.84
C ASP A 153 -3.44 21.86 5.52
N LEU A 154 -4.42 21.88 6.43
CA LEU A 154 -5.60 22.75 6.30
C LEU A 154 -5.24 24.22 6.40
N GLU A 155 -4.38 24.61 7.36
CA GLU A 155 -3.89 25.98 7.51
C GLU A 155 -3.18 26.47 6.25
N TYR A 156 -2.31 25.64 5.65
CA TYR A 156 -1.65 25.96 4.39
C TYR A 156 -2.65 26.17 3.25
N ARG A 157 -3.63 25.27 3.10
CA ARG A 157 -4.68 25.41 2.09
C ARG A 157 -5.50 26.68 2.29
N VAL A 158 -5.92 26.97 3.53
CA VAL A 158 -6.71 28.16 3.85
C VAL A 158 -5.92 29.43 3.52
N SER A 159 -4.66 29.50 3.95
CA SER A 159 -3.78 30.65 3.66
C SER A 159 -3.56 30.86 2.16
N SER A 160 -3.38 29.76 1.40
CA SER A 160 -3.29 29.83 -0.06
C SER A 160 -4.56 30.39 -0.71
N TYR A 161 -5.75 29.96 -0.24
CA TYR A 161 -7.01 30.49 -0.73
C TYR A 161 -7.19 31.97 -0.38
N GLU A 162 -6.87 32.37 0.86
CA GLU A 162 -6.97 33.77 1.30
C GLU A 162 -6.11 34.71 0.44
N LEU A 163 -4.87 34.31 0.13
CA LEU A 163 -3.98 35.04 -0.79
C LEU A 163 -4.60 35.22 -2.17
N SER A 164 -5.13 34.14 -2.76
CA SER A 164 -5.75 34.21 -4.10
C SER A 164 -6.94 35.17 -4.15
N VAL A 165 -7.74 35.21 -3.07
CA VAL A 165 -8.89 36.11 -2.95
C VAL A 165 -8.43 37.56 -2.83
N GLN A 166 -7.37 37.83 -2.04
CA GLN A 166 -6.82 39.18 -1.91
C GLN A 166 -6.27 39.72 -3.22
N GLU A 167 -5.57 38.90 -4.01
CA GLU A 167 -5.07 39.30 -5.33
C GLU A 167 -6.20 39.62 -6.31
N GLU A 168 -7.28 38.83 -6.31
CA GLU A 168 -8.44 39.09 -7.17
C GLU A 168 -9.16 40.38 -6.75
N VAL A 169 -9.30 40.63 -5.45
CA VAL A 169 -9.86 41.87 -4.92
C VAL A 169 -8.99 43.07 -5.30
N ALA A 170 -7.66 42.97 -5.18
CA ALA A 170 -6.74 44.03 -5.57
C ALA A 170 -6.86 44.36 -7.07
N ARG A 171 -6.90 43.35 -7.94
CA ARG A 171 -7.14 43.54 -9.38
C ARG A 171 -8.43 44.29 -9.67
N LYS A 172 -9.55 43.90 -9.04
CA LYS A 172 -10.85 44.56 -9.25
C LYS A 172 -10.85 46.01 -8.75
N VAL A 173 -10.12 46.31 -7.68
CA VAL A 173 -9.95 47.68 -7.19
C VAL A 173 -9.14 48.51 -8.18
N ASP A 174 -8.03 47.99 -8.68
CA ASP A 174 -7.19 48.68 -9.66
C ASP A 174 -7.93 48.94 -10.98
N GLU A 175 -8.66 47.94 -11.51
CA GLU A 175 -9.53 48.10 -12.68
C GLU A 175 -10.55 49.23 -12.47
N ARG A 176 -11.14 49.32 -11.28
CA ARG A 176 -12.15 50.34 -10.95
C ARG A 176 -11.54 51.74 -10.79
N ILE A 177 -10.32 51.83 -10.27
CA ILE A 177 -9.55 53.08 -10.18
C ILE A 177 -9.18 53.59 -11.59
N VAL A 178 -8.73 52.70 -12.48
CA VAL A 178 -8.41 53.04 -13.87
C VAL A 178 -9.66 53.49 -14.62
N ALA A 179 -10.79 52.81 -14.44
CA ALA A 179 -12.07 53.15 -15.08
C ALA A 179 -12.64 54.52 -14.64
N HIS A 180 -12.30 55.05 -13.46
CA HIS A 180 -12.73 56.38 -13.00
C HIS A 180 -11.77 57.51 -13.36
N ARG A 181 -10.57 57.19 -13.87
CA ARG A 181 -9.55 58.18 -14.28
C ARG A 181 -9.53 58.44 -15.80
N SER A 182 -10.27 57.66 -16.59
CA SER A 182 -10.55 57.93 -18.02
C SER A 182 -11.87 58.66 -18.18
#